data_AF-A0A523CCP7-F1
#
_entry.id   AF-A0A523CCP7-F1
#
_cell.length_a   1.000
_cell.length_b   1.000
_cell.length_c   1.000
_cell.angle_alpha   90.00
_cell.angle_beta   90.00
_cell.angle_gamma   90.00
#
_symmetry.space_group_name_H-M   'P 1'
#
loop_
_entity.id
_entity.type
_entity.pdbx_description
1 polymer ?
#
loop_
_entity_poly.entity_id
_entity_poly.type
_entity_poly.pdbx_seq_one_letter_code
_entity_poly.pdbx_strand_id
1 'polypeptide(L)' 'MADVLIRNLSEDLVAKLKARAAGNNRSLQAELTSILTAAVKPTLEEWWAEAAAFRERSKEWNITDDSTDLIREDRDSR' A
#
# COMPACT_ATOMS: atom_id res chain seq x y z
N MET A 1 -1.28 10.97 10.91
CA MET A 1 -0.23 11.60 10.08
C MET A 1 1.08 11.36 10.79
N ALA A 2 2.08 10.80 10.11
CA ALA A 2 3.38 10.47 10.69
C ALA A 2 4.46 11.11 9.83
N ASP A 3 5.37 11.84 10.46
CA ASP A 3 6.44 12.59 9.78
C ASP A 3 7.80 11.98 10.11
N VAL A 4 8.69 11.93 9.12
CA VAL A 4 10.05 11.40 9.26
C VAL A 4 11.03 12.51 8.89
N LEU A 5 11.89 12.89 9.84
CA LEU A 5 12.99 13.81 9.60
C LEU A 5 14.29 13.03 9.35
N ILE A 6 14.84 13.16 8.13
CA ILE A 6 16.15 12.60 7.81
C ILE A 6 17.20 13.72 7.90
N ARG A 7 18.10 13.63 8.88
CA ARG A 7 19.16 14.62 9.10
C ARG A 7 20.44 14.26 8.35
N ASN A 8 21.27 15.25 8.09
CA ASN A 8 22.60 15.11 7.47
C ASN A 8 22.59 14.47 6.07
N LEU A 9 21.57 14.76 5.25
CA LEU A 9 21.64 14.45 3.82
C LEU A 9 22.68 15.34 3.14
N SER A 10 23.50 14.75 2.28
CA SER A 10 24.39 15.51 1.40
C SER A 10 23.58 16.32 0.39
N GLU A 11 24.04 17.54 0.10
CA GLU A 11 23.35 18.42 -0.86
C GLU A 11 23.29 17.80 -2.27
N ASP A 12 24.33 17.07 -2.67
CA ASP A 12 24.38 16.30 -3.92
C ASP A 12 23.26 15.26 -4.01
N LEU A 13 23.00 14.53 -2.91
CA LEU A 13 21.92 13.54 -2.88
C LEU A 13 20.55 14.22 -3.00
N VAL A 14 20.34 15.34 -2.32
CA VAL A 14 19.09 16.11 -2.41
C VAL A 14 18.88 16.63 -3.84
N ALA A 15 19.93 17.10 -4.51
CA ALA A 15 19.87 17.56 -5.88
C ALA A 15 19.45 16.43 -6.85
N LYS A 16 20.07 15.25 -6.72
CA LYS A 16 19.72 14.06 -7.52
C LYS A 16 18.27 13.62 -7.32
N LEU A 17 17.79 13.62 -6.08
CA LEU A 17 16.41 13.27 -5.76
C LEU A 17 15.40 14.28 -6.31
N LYS A 18 15.72 15.58 -6.27
CA LYS A 18 14.89 16.62 -6.89
C LYS A 18 14.82 16.47 -8.41
N ALA A 19 15.96 16.21 -9.06
CA ALA A 19 16.00 15.97 -10.50
C ALA A 19 15.17 14.74 -10.89
N ARG A 20 15.26 13.66 -10.13
CA ARG A 20 14.44 12.45 -10.31
C ARG A 20 12.94 12.73 -10.14
N ALA A 21 12.57 13.48 -9.10
CA ALA A 21 11.17 13.85 -8.85
C ALA A 21 10.60 14.70 -9.99
N ALA A 22 11.38 15.67 -10.50
CA ALA A 22 11.02 16.48 -11.66
C ALA A 22 10.83 15.62 -12.93
N GLY A 23 11.74 14.66 -13.17
CA GLY A 23 11.60 13.71 -14.28
C GLY A 23 10.34 12.84 -14.20
N ASN A 24 9.87 12.54 -12.99
CA ASN A 24 8.64 11.78 -12.74
C ASN A 24 7.38 12.66 -12.64
N ASN A 25 7.47 13.98 -12.86
CA ASN A 25 6.38 14.94 -12.70
C ASN A 25 5.71 14.88 -11.30
N ARG A 26 6.51 14.70 -10.24
CA ARG A 26 6.04 14.57 -8.86
C ARG A 26 6.81 15.50 -7.93
N SER A 27 6.23 15.81 -6.78
CA SER A 27 6.95 16.53 -5.72
C SER A 27 8.04 15.63 -5.12
N LEU A 28 9.07 16.24 -4.51
CA LEU A 28 10.12 15.51 -3.81
C LEU A 28 9.56 14.58 -2.73
N GLN A 29 8.56 15.07 -1.97
CA GLN A 29 7.88 14.27 -0.96
C GLN A 29 7.18 13.05 -1.58
N ALA A 30 6.43 13.25 -2.68
CA ALA A 30 5.75 12.15 -3.35
C ALA A 30 6.73 11.11 -3.92
N GLU A 31 7.87 11.55 -4.47
CA GLU A 31 8.93 10.66 -4.93
C GLU A 31 9.54 9.85 -3.77
N LEU A 32 9.87 10.50 -2.64
CA LEU A 32 10.39 9.83 -1.46
C LEU A 32 9.39 8.82 -0.89
N THR A 33 8.12 9.19 -0.77
CA THR A 33 7.06 8.26 -0.35
C THR A 33 6.97 7.07 -1.30
N SER A 34 7.07 7.29 -2.62
CA SER A 34 7.07 6.22 -3.61
C SER A 34 8.26 5.28 -3.45
N ILE A 35 9.45 5.81 -3.20
CA ILE A 35 10.67 5.01 -2.98
C ILE A 35 10.54 4.17 -1.71
N LEU A 36 10.12 4.78 -0.60
CA LEU A 36 9.94 4.07 0.68
C LEU A 36 8.85 2.99 0.57
N THR A 37 7.74 3.32 -0.08
CA THR A 37 6.66 2.34 -0.33
C THR A 37 7.17 1.17 -1.15
N ALA A 38 7.92 1.44 -2.23
CA ALA A 38 8.48 0.39 -3.07
C ALA A 38 9.53 -0.46 -2.33
N ALA A 39 10.32 0.15 -1.45
CA ALA A 39 11.35 -0.54 -0.68
C ALA A 39 10.79 -1.49 0.39
N VAL A 40 9.58 -1.23 0.89
CA VAL A 40 8.91 -2.05 1.91
C VAL A 40 7.84 -2.95 1.30
N LYS A 41 7.67 -2.96 -0.03
CA LYS A 41 6.75 -3.92 -0.67
C LYS A 41 7.24 -5.34 -0.38
N PRO A 42 6.36 -6.23 0.13
CA PRO A 42 6.73 -7.62 0.35
C PRO A 42 7.16 -8.23 -0.99
N THR A 43 8.12 -9.14 -0.91
CA THR A 43 8.42 -10.03 -2.04
C THR A 43 7.18 -10.83 -2.40
N LEU A 44 7.16 -11.36 -3.63
CA LEU A 44 6.04 -12.19 -4.07
C LEU A 44 5.83 -13.40 -3.15
N GLU A 45 6.93 -13.97 -2.64
CA GLU A 45 6.89 -15.10 -1.70
C GLU A 45 6.29 -14.72 -0.35
N GLU A 46 6.73 -13.61 0.25
CA GLU A 46 6.15 -13.09 1.50
C GLU A 46 4.66 -12.76 1.33
N TRP A 47 4.29 -12.18 0.19
CA TRP A 47 2.90 -11.89 -0.13
C TRP A 47 2.05 -13.16 -0.24
N TRP A 48 2.57 -14.22 -0.90
CA TRP A 48 1.88 -15.51 -0.97
C TRP A 48 1.72 -16.16 0.41
N ALA A 49 2.74 -16.08 1.26
CA ALA A 49 2.69 -16.59 2.62
C ALA A 49 1.63 -15.84 3.45
N GLU A 50 1.58 -14.52 3.35
CA GLU A 50 0.56 -13.71 4.02
C GLU A 50 -0.85 -14.02 3.49
N ALA A 51 -1.01 -14.15 2.17
CA ALA A 51 -2.28 -14.52 1.56
C ALA A 51 -2.74 -15.93 1.98
N ALA A 52 -1.83 -16.89 2.10
CA ALA A 52 -2.14 -18.23 2.60
C ALA A 52 -2.58 -18.18 4.07
N ALA A 53 -1.86 -17.45 4.92
CA ALA A 53 -2.23 -17.26 6.32
C ALA A 53 -3.58 -16.54 6.47
N PHE A 54 -3.86 -15.56 5.61
CA PHE A 54 -5.16 -14.90 5.57
C PHE A 54 -6.27 -15.86 5.15
N ARG A 55 -6.06 -16.70 4.12
CA ARG A 55 -7.03 -17.72 3.70
C ARG A 55 -7.35 -18.69 4.83
N GLU A 56 -6.35 -19.19 5.56
CA GLU A 56 -6.60 -20.09 6.68
C GLU A 56 -7.43 -19.42 7.78
N ARG A 57 -7.09 -18.18 8.18
CA ARG A 57 -7.90 -17.42 9.14
C ARG A 57 -9.32 -17.15 8.65
N SER A 58 -9.50 -16.88 7.35
CA SER A 58 -10.82 -16.59 6.79
C SER A 58 -11.77 -17.79 6.81
N LYS A 59 -11.24 -19.03 6.82
CA LYS A 59 -12.07 -20.23 6.99
C LYS A 59 -12.78 -20.25 8.34
N GLU A 60 -12.17 -19.67 9.38
CA GLU A 60 -12.77 -19.58 10.72
C GLU A 60 -13.94 -18.60 10.78
N TRP A 61 -14.03 -17.67 9.82
CA TRP A 61 -15.10 -16.67 9.80
C TRP A 61 -16.44 -17.24 9.34
N ASN A 62 -16.45 -18.48 8.84
CA ASN A 62 -17.64 -19.23 8.42
C ASN A 62 -18.62 -18.39 7.57
N ILE A 63 -18.06 -17.50 6.73
CA ILE A 63 -18.83 -16.68 5.81
C ILE A 63 -19.26 -17.59 4.66
N THR A 64 -20.42 -18.18 4.82
CA THR A 64 -21.06 -19.07 3.84
C THR A 64 -22.16 -18.38 3.04
N ASP A 65 -22.54 -17.16 3.45
CA ASP A 65 -23.66 -16.44 2.85
C ASP A 65 -23.28 -15.92 1.46
N ASP A 66 -24.17 -16.18 0.48
CA ASP A 66 -24.06 -15.57 -0.83
C ASP A 66 -24.33 -14.07 -0.67
N SER A 67 -23.27 -13.28 -0.90
CA SER A 67 -23.34 -11.82 -0.89
C SER A 67 -24.44 -11.25 -1.78
N THR A 68 -24.92 -12.02 -2.77
CA THR A 68 -26.01 -11.60 -3.66
C THR A 68 -27.32 -11.35 -2.91
N ASP A 69 -27.63 -12.12 -1.86
CA ASP A 69 -28.87 -11.94 -1.10
C ASP A 69 -28.82 -10.67 -0.23
N LEU A 70 -27.67 -10.40 0.40
CA LEU A 70 -27.42 -9.17 1.16
C LEU A 70 -27.49 -7.92 0.26
N ILE A 71 -26.97 -8.01 -0.97
CA ILE A 71 -27.03 -6.91 -1.95
C ILE A 71 -28.47 -6.67 -2.43
N ARG A 72 -29.28 -7.72 -2.59
CA ARG A 72 -30.70 -7.60 -2.95
C ARG A 72 -31.49 -6.92 -1.84
N GLU A 73 -31.28 -7.31 -0.59
CA GLU A 73 -31.93 -6.71 0.58
C GLU A 73 -31.64 -5.20 0.70
N ASP A 74 -30.38 -4.77 0.54
CA ASP A 74 -30.02 -3.35 0.59
C ASP A 74 -30.57 -2.53 -0.60
N ARG A 75 -30.71 -3.17 -1.76
CA ARG A 75 -31.29 -2.52 -2.95
C ARG A 75 -32.80 -2.36 -2.82
N ASP A 76 -33.50 -3.39 -2.35
CA ASP A 76 -34.95 -3.46 -2.34
C ASP A 76 -35.57 -2.72 -1.12
N SER A 77 -34.75 -2.27 -0.16
CA SER A 77 -35.15 -1.48 1.02
C SER A 77 -35.06 0.05 0.84
N ARG A 78 -34.69 0.54 -0.35
CA ARG A 78 -34.61 1.96 -0.72
C ARG A 78 -35.77 2.39 -1.61
#